data_AF-A0A2A4SMV0-F1
#
_entry.id   AF-A0A2A4SMV0-F1
#
_cell.length_a   1.000
_cell.length_b   1.000
_cell.length_c   1.000
_cell.angle_alpha   90.00
_cell.angle_beta   90.00
_cell.angle_gamma   90.00
#
_symmetry.space_group_name_H-M   'P 1'
#
loop_
_entity.id
_entity.type
_entity.pdbx_description
1 polymer ?
#
loop_
_entity_poly.entity_id
_entity_poly.type
_entity_poly.pdbx_seq_one_letter_code
_entity_poly.pdbx_strand_id
1 'polypeptide(L)'
;MLPSNVINIKGIILHKITISDAEFIRFQSFLKSSSDISLAENKKYLIINRLKPVLHTTGLDSLCDIISLVEATPTGDLASKVIDAMTTNCNPPIPNRC
;
A
#
# COMPACT_ATOMS: atom_id res chain seq x y z
N MET A 1 -15.96 -14.70 35.05
CA MET A 1 -16.63 -14.18 33.84
C MET A 1 -15.74 -13.09 33.28
N LEU A 2 -14.89 -13.43 32.31
CA LEU A 2 -13.88 -12.50 31.78
C LEU A 2 -14.51 -11.56 30.73
N PRO A 3 -14.05 -10.31 30.64
CA PRO A 3 -14.64 -9.29 29.77
C PRO A 3 -14.34 -9.60 28.29
N SER A 4 -15.39 -9.58 27.48
CA SER A 4 -15.33 -9.74 26.02
C SER A 4 -14.71 -8.49 25.38
N ASN A 5 -13.38 -8.45 25.22
CA ASN A 5 -12.69 -7.77 24.10
C ASN A 5 -11.16 -7.85 24.17
N VAL A 6 -10.61 -9.06 24.36
CA VAL A 6 -9.19 -9.28 24.08
C VAL A 6 -9.05 -9.81 22.65
N ILE A 7 -8.85 -8.91 21.69
CA ILE A 7 -8.26 -9.26 20.40
C ILE A 7 -6.90 -8.58 20.33
N ASN A 8 -5.88 -9.32 20.79
CA ASN A 8 -4.48 -8.94 20.66
C ASN A 8 -4.00 -9.33 19.25
N ILE A 9 -4.12 -8.39 18.32
CA ILE A 9 -3.30 -8.34 17.12
C ILE A 9 -2.58 -7.00 17.16
N LYS A 10 -1.25 -7.02 17.23
CA LYS A 10 -0.37 -5.85 17.41
C LYS A 10 -0.91 -4.55 16.79
N GLY A 11 -1.41 -3.64 17.63
CA GLY A 11 -1.24 -2.19 17.48
C GLY A 11 -1.71 -1.50 16.20
N ILE A 12 -2.69 -2.01 15.44
CA ILE A 12 -3.25 -1.23 14.32
C ILE A 12 -4.31 -0.28 14.90
N ILE A 13 -3.88 0.92 15.29
CA ILE A 13 -4.77 2.07 15.15
C ILE A 13 -5.15 2.05 13.67
N LEU A 14 -6.41 1.75 13.35
CA LEU A 14 -6.95 1.94 12.01
C LEU A 14 -6.94 3.44 11.74
N HIS A 15 -5.77 4.01 11.46
CA HIS A 15 -5.67 5.31 10.85
C HIS A 15 -6.44 5.18 9.54
N LYS A 16 -7.52 5.94 9.44
CA LYS A 16 -8.24 6.13 8.19
C LYS A 16 -7.20 6.67 7.22
N ILE A 17 -6.65 5.82 6.36
CA ILE A 17 -5.72 6.23 5.30
C ILE A 17 -6.53 7.15 4.38
N THR A 18 -6.33 8.45 4.53
CA THR A 18 -6.95 9.47 3.68
C THR A 18 -5.97 9.82 2.58
N ILE A 19 -6.41 9.67 1.34
CA ILE A 19 -5.64 10.05 0.15
C ILE A 19 -6.18 11.39 -0.32
N SER A 20 -5.35 12.43 -0.32
CA SER A 20 -5.69 13.69 -0.97
C SER A 20 -5.66 13.55 -2.50
N ASP A 21 -6.36 14.44 -3.20
CA ASP A 21 -6.36 14.42 -4.66
C ASP A 21 -4.96 14.67 -5.25
N ALA A 22 -4.15 15.50 -4.59
CA ALA A 22 -2.77 15.76 -4.98
C ALA A 22 -1.88 14.51 -4.85
N GLU A 23 -1.98 13.79 -3.73
CA GLU A 23 -1.27 12.51 -3.54
C GLU A 23 -1.72 11.46 -4.56
N PHE A 24 -3.03 11.40 -4.84
CA PHE A 24 -3.56 10.50 -5.83
C PHE A 24 -3.01 10.77 -7.23
N ILE A 25 -2.97 12.04 -7.66
CA ILE A 25 -2.45 12.44 -8.97
C ILE A 25 -0.96 12.12 -9.11
N ARG A 26 -0.17 12.40 -8.06
CA ARG A 26 1.26 12.04 -8.01
C ARG A 26 1.46 10.54 -8.13
N PHE A 27 0.73 9.77 -7.35
CA PHE A 27 0.78 8.31 -7.39
C PHE A 27 0.33 7.75 -8.76
N GLN A 28 -0.69 8.32 -9.37
CA GLN A 28 -1.13 7.94 -10.71
C GLN A 28 -0.05 8.23 -11.76
N SER A 29 0.66 9.36 -11.64
CA SER A 29 1.77 9.72 -12.53
C SER A 29 2.93 8.74 -12.39
N PHE A 30 3.28 8.37 -11.15
CA PHE A 30 4.26 7.32 -10.87
C PHE A 30 3.85 5.99 -11.52
N LEU A 31 2.62 5.51 -11.27
CA LEU A 31 2.13 4.25 -11.84
C LEU A 31 2.15 4.24 -13.37
N LYS A 32 1.76 5.34 -14.02
CA LYS A 32 1.83 5.47 -15.48
C LYS A 32 3.26 5.47 -16.02
N SER A 33 4.21 6.02 -15.26
CA SER A 33 5.62 6.04 -15.66
C SER A 33 6.32 4.71 -15.45
N SER A 34 5.84 3.91 -14.50
CA SER A 34 6.46 2.64 -14.09
C SER A 34 5.69 1.40 -14.57
N SER A 35 4.48 1.56 -15.08
CA SER A 35 3.62 0.49 -15.59
C SER A 35 2.68 1.01 -16.68
N ASP A 36 2.23 0.14 -17.58
CA ASP A 36 1.23 0.50 -18.61
C ASP A 36 -0.21 0.62 -18.04
N ILE A 37 -0.37 0.74 -16.72
CA ILE A 37 -1.68 0.79 -16.05
C ILE A 37 -2.05 2.22 -15.68
N SER A 38 -3.26 2.64 -16.06
CA SER A 38 -3.88 3.87 -15.59
C SER A 38 -4.98 3.56 -14.57
N LEU A 39 -4.87 4.15 -13.38
CA LEU A 39 -5.88 4.00 -12.33
C LEU A 39 -6.92 5.13 -12.44
N ALA A 40 -8.20 4.78 -12.60
CA ALA A 40 -9.30 5.75 -12.59
C ALA A 40 -9.60 6.26 -11.17
N GLU A 41 -10.13 7.48 -11.06
CA GLU A 41 -10.32 8.15 -9.76
C GLU A 41 -11.25 7.40 -8.79
N ASN A 42 -12.27 6.72 -9.32
CA ASN A 42 -13.18 5.88 -8.55
C ASN A 42 -12.51 4.64 -7.92
N LYS A 43 -11.21 4.43 -8.16
CA LYS A 43 -10.42 3.31 -7.64
C LYS A 43 -9.44 3.72 -6.53
N LYS A 44 -9.56 4.92 -5.94
CA LYS A 44 -8.79 5.33 -4.73
C LYS A 44 -8.81 4.27 -3.61
N TYR A 45 -9.93 3.58 -3.42
CA TYR A 45 -10.06 2.50 -2.43
C TYR A 45 -9.14 1.29 -2.71
N LEU A 46 -8.79 1.02 -3.98
CA LEU A 46 -7.90 -0.08 -4.34
C LEU A 46 -6.47 0.20 -3.89
N ILE A 47 -6.02 1.47 -3.97
CA ILE A 47 -4.70 1.88 -3.47
C ILE A 47 -4.58 1.56 -1.99
N ILE A 48 -5.57 1.97 -1.19
CA ILE A 48 -5.58 1.75 0.26
C ILE A 48 -5.51 0.25 0.56
N ASN A 49 -6.37 -0.55 -0.08
CA ASN A 49 -6.44 -1.98 0.20
C ASN A 49 -5.18 -2.75 -0.24
N ARG A 50 -4.56 -2.36 -1.35
CA ARG A 50 -3.39 -3.06 -1.91
C ARG A 50 -2.07 -2.62 -1.29
N LEU A 51 -1.97 -1.37 -0.82
CA LEU A 51 -0.74 -0.86 -0.21
C LEU A 51 -0.69 -1.05 1.31
N LYS A 52 -1.80 -1.39 1.96
CA LYS A 52 -1.80 -1.69 3.40
C LYS A 52 -0.80 -2.79 3.81
N PRO A 53 -0.65 -3.92 3.08
CA PRO A 53 0.41 -4.89 3.34
C PRO A 53 1.82 -4.32 3.10
N VAL A 54 1.98 -3.42 2.11
CA VAL A 54 3.27 -2.77 1.82
C VAL A 54 3.67 -1.85 2.97
N LEU A 55 2.75 -1.01 3.47
CA LEU A 55 2.95 -0.18 4.66
C LEU A 55 3.38 -1.03 5.87
N HIS A 56 2.66 -2.12 6.14
CA HIS A 56 2.96 -3.00 7.27
C HIS A 56 4.34 -3.68 7.14
N THR A 57 4.72 -4.13 5.95
CA THR A 57 6.01 -4.81 5.73
C THR A 57 7.20 -3.85 5.71
N THR A 58 6.97 -2.58 5.41
CA THR A 58 8.02 -1.55 5.34
C THR A 58 8.10 -0.70 6.62
N GLY A 59 7.13 -0.83 7.52
CA GLY A 59 7.04 -0.01 8.74
C GLY A 59 6.67 1.45 8.45
N LEU A 60 6.05 1.71 7.30
CA LEU A 60 5.58 3.04 6.91
C LEU A 60 4.16 3.26 7.42
N ASP A 61 3.87 4.48 7.87
CA ASP A 61 2.60 4.83 8.50
C ASP A 61 1.65 5.56 7.54
N SER A 62 2.15 6.11 6.43
CA SER A 62 1.35 6.89 5.50
C SER A 62 1.62 6.59 4.01
N LEU A 63 0.61 6.87 3.18
CA LEU A 63 0.76 6.81 1.73
C LEU A 63 1.72 7.89 1.22
N CYS A 64 1.75 9.05 1.88
CA CYS A 64 2.68 10.13 1.53
C CYS A 64 4.14 9.65 1.62
N ASP A 65 4.46 8.84 2.63
CA ASP A 65 5.80 8.25 2.77
C ASP A 65 6.11 7.30 1.61
N ILE A 66 5.16 6.42 1.26
CA ILE A 66 5.30 5.57 0.08
C ILE A 66 5.56 6.40 -1.17
N ILE A 67 4.72 7.40 -1.46
CA ILE A 67 4.83 8.26 -2.65
C ILE A 67 6.20 8.94 -2.67
N SER A 68 6.61 9.53 -1.55
CA SER A 68 7.87 10.27 -1.46
C SER A 68 9.08 9.35 -1.69
N LEU A 69 9.06 8.13 -1.14
CA LEU A 69 10.15 7.18 -1.35
C LEU A 69 10.18 6.61 -2.77
N VAL A 70 9.04 6.26 -3.36
CA VAL A 70 9.01 5.70 -4.73
C VAL A 70 9.31 6.74 -5.79
N GLU A 71 8.96 8.01 -5.57
CA GLU A 71 9.38 9.10 -6.46
C GLU A 71 10.88 9.39 -6.34
N ALA A 72 11.44 9.32 -5.13
CA ALA A 72 12.88 9.49 -4.91
C ALA A 72 13.70 8.31 -5.44
N THR A 73 13.14 7.09 -5.40
CA THR A 73 13.81 5.85 -5.80
C THR A 73 12.90 4.96 -6.67
N PRO A 74 12.63 5.38 -7.93
CA PRO A 74 11.61 4.74 -8.78
C PRO A 74 11.97 3.32 -9.25
N THR A 75 13.22 2.90 -9.10
CA THR A 75 13.71 1.55 -9.42
C THR A 75 14.09 0.73 -8.18
N GLY A 76 13.82 1.23 -6.97
CA GLY A 76 14.15 0.55 -5.72
C GLY A 76 13.16 -0.57 -5.34
N ASP A 77 13.54 -1.36 -4.35
CA ASP A 77 12.74 -2.49 -3.84
C ASP A 77 11.31 -2.09 -3.42
N LEU A 78 11.15 -0.90 -2.84
CA LEU A 78 9.84 -0.37 -2.47
C LEU A 78 8.99 -0.09 -3.71
N ALA A 79 9.56 0.53 -4.74
CA ALA A 79 8.86 0.82 -5.98
C ALA A 79 8.40 -0.47 -6.67
N SER A 80 9.26 -1.50 -6.73
CA SER A 80 8.89 -2.83 -7.24
C SER A 80 7.72 -3.43 -6.45
N LYS A 81 7.78 -3.44 -5.12
CA LYS A 81 6.69 -3.94 -4.26
C LYS A 81 5.38 -3.20 -4.45
N VAL A 82 5.44 -1.89 -4.63
CA VAL A 82 4.26 -1.03 -4.87
C VAL A 82 3.65 -1.33 -6.23
N ILE A 83 4.48 -1.43 -7.28
CA ILE A 83 4.04 -1.80 -8.62
C ILE A 83 3.38 -3.18 -8.59
N ASP A 84 4.05 -4.19 -8.01
CA ASP A 84 3.52 -5.54 -7.87
C ASP A 84 2.18 -5.57 -7.13
N ALA A 85 2.06 -4.85 -6.01
CA ALA A 85 0.81 -4.76 -5.25
C ALA A 85 -0.34 -4.13 -6.06
N MET A 86 -0.03 -3.21 -6.97
CA MET A 86 -1.00 -2.52 -7.81
C MET A 86 -1.33 -3.25 -9.13
N THR A 87 -0.40 -4.07 -9.65
CA THR A 87 -0.53 -4.75 -10.96
C THR A 87 -0.86 -6.24 -10.83
N THR A 88 -0.66 -6.87 -9.66
CA THR A 88 -0.73 -8.34 -9.50
C THR A 88 -1.89 -8.81 -8.60
N ASN A 89 -2.59 -9.86 -9.03
CA ASN A 89 -3.62 -10.59 -8.27
C ASN A 89 -3.05 -11.58 -7.22
N CYS A 90 -1.79 -11.45 -6.78
CA CYS A 90 -1.13 -12.49 -6.01
C CYS A 90 -1.09 -12.17 -4.52
N ASN A 91 -1.85 -12.96 -3.75
CA ASN A 91 -1.52 -13.35 -2.40
C ASN A 91 0.01 -13.50 -2.28
N PRO A 92 0.70 -12.81 -1.35
CA PRO A 92 2.12 -13.03 -1.17
C PRO A 92 2.36 -14.53 -0.92
N PRO A 93 3.47 -15.11 -1.42
CA PRO A 93 3.79 -16.49 -1.06
C PRO A 93 3.82 -16.55 0.45
N ILE A 94 2.91 -17.34 1.03
CA ILE A 94 2.87 -17.61 2.45
C ILE A 94 4.23 -18.24 2.77
N PRO A 95 5.13 -17.58 3.52
CA PRO A 95 6.38 -18.22 3.86
C PRO A 95 6.01 -19.36 4.81
N ASN A 96 6.42 -20.58 4.45
CA ASN A 96 6.13 -21.87 5.09
C ASN A 96 4.90 -22.61 4.52
N ARG A 97 5.03 -23.14 3.30
CA ARG A 97 4.44 -24.45 2.99
C ARG A 97 5.61 -25.42 2.85
N CYS A 98 5.73 -26.32 3.82
CA CYS A 98 6.57 -27.53 3.70
C CYS A 98 6.09 -28.37 2.52
#